data_AF-A0A6B0X871-F1
#
_entry.id   AF-A0A6B0X871-F1
#
_cell.length_a   1.000
_cell.length_b   1.000
_cell.length_c   1.000
_cell.angle_alpha   90.00
_cell.angle_beta   90.00
_cell.angle_gamma   90.00
#
_symmetry.space_group_name_H-M   'P 1'
#
loop_
_entity.id
_entity.type
_entity.pdbx_description
1 polymer ?
#
loop_
_entity_poly.entity_id
_entity_poly.type
_entity_poly.pdbx_seq_one_letter_code
_entity_poly.pdbx_strand_id
1 'polypeptide(L)' 'MITSIRLVNFKNFSDETLRVGSFTIIVGANASGKSNIRDAFRFLNGIGYGYT' A
#
# COMPACT_ATOMS: atom_id res chain seq x y z
N MET A 1 -2.55 4.92 14.04
CA MET A 1 -1.46 4.97 13.03
C MET A 1 -1.37 3.61 12.38
N ILE A 2 -1.26 3.52 11.05
CA ILE A 2 -1.08 2.23 10.37
C ILE A 2 0.37 1.79 10.58
N THR A 3 0.58 0.59 11.13
CA THR A 3 1.91 0.02 11.40
C THR A 3 2.26 -1.14 10.47
N SER A 4 1.27 -1.72 9.79
CA SER A 4 1.46 -2.73 8.76
C SER A 4 0.28 -2.75 7.79
N ILE A 5 0.55 -3.18 6.55
CA ILE A 5 -0.46 -3.47 5.53
C ILE A 5 -0.06 -4.75 4.80
N ARG A 6 -1.01 -5.68 4.63
CA ARG A 6 -0.84 -6.90 3.84
C ARG A 6 -1.63 -6.76 2.55
N LEU A 7 -0.96 -7.01 1.43
CA LEU A 7 -1.48 -6.90 0.08
C LEU A 7 -1.57 -8.30 -0.51
N VAL A 8 -2.79 -8.83 -0.64
CA VAL A 8 -3.05 -10.17 -1.21
C VAL A 8 -3.82 -10.00 -2.50
N ASN A 9 -3.27 -10.51 -3.60
CA ASN A 9 -3.81 -10.35 -4.95
C ASN A 9 -4.17 -8.89 -5.30
N PHE A 10 -3.40 -7.94 -4.78
CA PHE A 10 -3.62 -6.51 -5.00
C PHE A 10 -2.69 -6.02 -6.11
N LYS A 11 -3.24 -5.83 -7.30
CA LYS A 11 -2.49 -5.46 -8.51
C LYS A 11 -1.33 -6.44 -8.77
N ASN A 12 -0.08 -5.98 -8.65
CA ASN A 12 1.10 -6.82 -8.87
C ASN A 12 1.65 -7.48 -7.60
N PHE A 13 0.98 -7.33 -6.44
CA PHE A 13 1.33 -8.03 -5.21
C PHE A 13 0.56 -9.34 -5.10
N SER A 14 1.28 -10.46 -5.02
CA SER A 14 0.68 -11.79 -4.80
C SER A 14 0.27 -11.94 -3.32
N ASP A 15 1.21 -11.86 -2.39
CA ASP A 15 0.95 -11.86 -0.96
C ASP A 15 2.15 -11.25 -0.23
N GLU A 16 2.10 -9.95 0.02
CA GLU A 16 3.21 -9.22 0.61
C GLU A 16 2.78 -8.37 1.80
N THR A 17 3.63 -8.30 2.82
CA THR A 17 3.38 -7.49 4.01
C THR A 17 4.40 -6.36 4.12
N LEU A 18 3.92 -5.12 4.04
CA LEU A 18 4.71 -3.93 4.30
C LEU A 18 4.55 -3.50 5.76
N ARG A 19 5.67 -3.42 6.48
CA ARG A 19 5.73 -2.75 7.80
C ARG A 19 5.93 -1.25 7.60
N VAL A 20 5.22 -0.44 8.38
CA VAL A 20 5.21 1.02 8.26
C VAL A 20 5.69 1.62 9.58
N GLY A 21 6.74 2.43 9.50
CA GLY A 21 7.27 3.19 10.64
C GLY A 21 6.66 4.58 10.73
N SER A 22 7.12 5.38 11.70
CA SER A 22 6.81 6.82 11.77
C SER A 22 7.28 7.59 10.54
N PHE A 23 8.34 7.09 9.89
CA PHE A 23 8.84 7.56 8.60
C PHE A 23 9.21 6.35 7.74
N THR A 24 8.80 6.34 6.48
CA THR A 24 9.03 5.21 5.57
C THR A 24 9.29 5.75 4.16
N ILE A 25 10.44 5.39 3.59
CA ILE A 25 10.81 5.72 2.21
C ILE A 25 10.64 4.45 1.37
N ILE A 26 9.95 4.59 0.24
CA ILE A 26 9.73 3.50 -0.72
C ILE A 26 10.59 3.76 -1.96
N VAL A 27 11.56 2.87 -2.23
CA VAL A 27 12.48 2.93 -3.38
C VAL A 27 12.45 1.63 -4.18
N GLY A 28 12.98 1.64 -5.41
CA GLY A 28 13.03 0.47 -6.28
C GLY A 28 12.89 0.81 -7.76
N ALA A 29 13.17 -0.17 -8.63
CA ALA A 29 13.09 -0.02 -10.09
C ALA A 29 11.68 0.34 -10.59
N ASN A 30 11.58 0.93 -11.79
CA ASN A 30 10.28 1.19 -12.40
C ASN A 30 9.45 -0.09 -12.51
N ALA A 31 8.12 0.06 -12.41
CA ALA A 31 7.16 -1.04 -12.38
C ALA A 31 7.26 -2.04 -11.21
N SER A 32 8.14 -1.82 -10.22
CA SER A 32 8.30 -2.70 -9.05
C SER A 32 7.17 -2.65 -8.00
N GLY A 33 6.03 -2.01 -8.29
CA GLY A 33 4.89 -1.93 -7.36
C GLY A 33 4.87 -0.73 -6.39
N LYS A 34 5.83 0.19 -6.45
CA LYS A 34 5.88 1.37 -5.55
C LYS A 34 4.59 2.21 -5.57
N SER A 35 4.09 2.55 -6.77
CA SER A 35 2.84 3.29 -6.92
C SER A 35 1.63 2.48 -6.44
N ASN A 36 1.68 1.14 -6.53
CA ASN A 36 0.60 0.27 -6.06
C ASN A 36 0.51 0.29 -4.52
N ILE A 37 1.62 0.42 -3.79
CA ILE A 37 1.59 0.63 -2.33
C ILE A 37 0.82 1.92 -2.00
N ARG A 38 1.11 3.02 -2.70
CA ARG A 38 0.37 4.27 -2.54
C ARG A 38 -1.12 4.09 -2.86
N ASP A 39 -1.45 3.34 -3.91
CA ASP A 39 -2.84 3.08 -4.27
C ASP A 39 -3.59 2.28 -3.21
N ALA A 40 -2.93 1.32 -2.55
CA ALA A 40 -3.54 0.59 -1.43
C ALA A 40 -3.92 1.53 -0.28
N PHE A 41 -3.04 2.47 0.09
CA PHE A 41 -3.37 3.50 1.09
C PHE A 41 -4.51 4.43 0.62
N ARG A 42 -4.53 4.83 -0.65
CA ARG A 42 -5.62 5.66 -1.21
C ARG A 42 -6.94 4.91 -1.19
N PHE A 43 -6.95 3.63 -1.50
CA PHE A 43 -8.14 2.78 -1.43
C PHE A 43 -8.70 2.73 -0.01
N LEU A 44 -7.86 2.42 0.98
CA LEU A 44 -8.27 2.41 2.39
C LEU A 44 -8.75 3.80 2.86
N ASN A 45 -8.10 4.86 2.41
CA ASN A 45 -8.51 6.23 2.69
C ASN A 45 -9.88 6.55 2.09
N GLY A 46 -10.14 6.12 0.85
CA GLY A 46 -11.45 6.27 0.20
C GLY A 46 -12.56 5.53 0.93
N ILE A 47 -12.31 4.29 1.38
CA ILE A 47 -13.23 3.55 2.24
C ILE A 47 -13.51 4.32 3.53
N GLY A 48 -12.45 4.86 4.16
CA GLY A 48 -12.58 5.66 5.38
C GLY A 48 -13.41 6.94 5.21
N TYR A 49 -13.44 7.50 3.99
CA TYR A 49 -14.28 8.64 3.63
C TYR A 49 -15.68 8.25 3.14
N GLY A 50 -16.00 6.95 3.05
CA GLY A 50 -17.29 6.48 2.55
C GLY A 50 -17.47 6.63 1.04
N TYR A 51 -16.39 6.68 0.26
CA TYR A 51 -16.50 6.59 -1.19
C TYR A 51 -17.01 5.19 -1.58
N THR A 52 -18.13 5.16 -2.30
CA THR A 52 -18.77 3.95 -2.84
C THR A 52 -18.37 3.71 -4.29
#